data_AF-A0AAD0SKS3-F1
#
_entry.id   AF-A0AAD0SKS3-F1
#
_cell.length_a   1.000
_cell.length_b   1.000
_cell.length_c   1.000
_cell.angle_alpha   90.00
_cell.angle_beta   90.00
_cell.angle_gamma   90.00
#
_symmetry.space_group_name_H-M   'P 1'
#
loop_
_entity.id
_entity.type
_entity.pdbx_description
1 polymer ?
#
loop_
_entity_poly.entity_id
_entity_poly.type
_entity_poly.pdbx_seq_one_letter_code
_entity_poly.pdbx_strand_id
1 'polypeptide(L)'
;MIKNIFLIFAIFLSNLEANIDQKIEQNEKVLSQAQQKRKDANDKTKEIAKSIEEQNRNILNLEKNIESINLDILKHQNLLESSEKKLNQLQSDTKNLIIEKRKSEEEIVDIIIEEFSVSMAIKLASKESIEELIDSEVFSLLSEHSKDRINQINQNYNQLSKNTKENEEAIIKLSSYINAREKKKEEFLELKKSHTKSLANLEKEHKLYQAELKKVISQQESLNSILADLKILKQEEIKRKEEAQKAEQLAKTENQRNQEFAKSLDLDVRKIGSSTNGVKIVKYKGAKTIAPLKSFSIEKPFGTYYDPVYKIKLFNESIVLNSKEKNAKVVSVLNGKVVFAKKNAGMLDNVVIVQHSNGLHTVYSHLDDIAPNIVVGKWIQKGSVVGRVSSNLTFQVTKDSAYIDPKELFKS
;
A
#
# COMPACT_ATOMS: atom_id res chain seq x y z
N MET A 1 -20.56 -2.52 5.07
CA MET A 1 -21.37 -1.28 5.13
C MET A 1 -20.73 -0.13 4.33
N ILE A 2 -20.27 -0.38 3.10
CA ILE A 2 -19.69 0.66 2.22
C ILE A 2 -20.70 0.90 1.11
N LYS A 3 -21.74 1.71 1.36
CA LYS A 3 -22.71 2.03 0.30
C LYS A 3 -23.14 3.49 0.17
N ASN A 4 -22.87 4.37 1.13
CA ASN A 4 -23.53 5.69 1.13
C ASN A 4 -22.59 6.92 1.23
N ILE A 5 -21.42 6.92 0.58
CA ILE A 5 -20.63 8.16 0.47
C ILE A 5 -20.08 8.29 -0.96
N PHE A 6 -20.96 8.37 -1.94
CA PHE A 6 -20.57 8.63 -3.33
C PHE A 6 -21.66 9.42 -4.05
N LEU A 7 -21.74 10.74 -3.79
CA LEU A 7 -22.37 11.70 -4.70
C LEU A 7 -22.06 13.17 -4.32
N ILE A 8 -20.80 13.61 -4.43
CA ILE A 8 -20.50 15.06 -4.47
C ILE A 8 -19.41 15.31 -5.50
N PHE A 9 -19.73 15.16 -6.79
CA PHE A 9 -18.93 15.78 -7.86
C PHE A 9 -19.71 15.97 -9.16
N ALA A 10 -20.92 16.55 -9.07
CA ALA A 10 -21.70 16.94 -10.24
C ALA A 10 -22.39 18.30 -10.09
N ILE A 11 -22.08 19.09 -9.05
CA ILE A 11 -22.70 20.39 -8.85
C ILE A 11 -21.58 21.41 -8.65
N PHE A 12 -21.70 22.55 -9.35
CA PHE A 12 -20.86 23.75 -9.30
C PHE A 12 -19.84 24.00 -10.43
N LEU A 13 -20.19 23.61 -11.67
CA LEU A 13 -19.77 24.36 -12.86
C LEU A 13 -20.85 25.29 -13.42
N SER A 14 -22.05 25.30 -12.83
CA SER A 14 -23.18 26.13 -13.25
C SER A 14 -23.42 27.27 -12.25
N ASN A 15 -22.60 28.32 -12.29
CA ASN A 15 -22.98 29.66 -11.85
C ASN A 15 -21.93 30.65 -12.39
N LEU A 16 -22.18 31.15 -13.60
CA LEU A 16 -21.36 32.17 -14.25
C LEU A 16 -21.47 33.57 -13.59
N GLU A 17 -22.29 33.72 -12.54
CA GLU A 17 -22.65 35.04 -11.96
C GLU A 17 -22.15 35.30 -10.53
N ALA A 18 -21.43 34.36 -9.89
CA ALA A 18 -20.98 34.57 -8.51
C ALA A 18 -19.80 35.56 -8.42
N ASN A 19 -19.93 36.61 -7.58
CA ASN A 19 -18.85 37.55 -7.26
C ASN A 19 -17.66 36.78 -6.61
N ILE A 20 -16.43 37.28 -6.76
CA ILE A 20 -15.19 36.69 -6.22
C ILE A 20 -15.34 36.32 -4.73
N ASP A 21 -16.07 37.14 -3.94
CA ASP A 21 -16.38 36.84 -2.54
C ASP A 21 -17.13 35.52 -2.34
N GLN A 22 -18.18 35.29 -3.12
CA GLN A 22 -18.96 34.05 -3.05
C GLN A 22 -18.14 32.83 -3.50
N LYS A 23 -17.24 33.00 -4.47
CA LYS A 23 -16.32 31.95 -4.91
C LYS A 23 -15.28 31.61 -3.84
N ILE A 24 -14.78 32.60 -3.10
CA ILE A 24 -13.88 32.38 -1.96
C ILE A 24 -14.62 31.62 -0.86
N GLU A 25 -15.80 32.08 -0.45
CA GLU A 25 -16.60 31.46 0.61
C GLU A 25 -16.96 29.99 0.28
N GLN A 26 -17.40 29.73 -0.96
CA GLN A 26 -17.69 28.37 -1.42
C GLN A 26 -16.45 27.46 -1.37
N ASN A 27 -15.30 27.93 -1.86
CA ASN A 27 -14.07 27.15 -1.84
C ASN A 27 -13.53 26.95 -0.42
N GLU A 28 -13.68 27.91 0.49
CA GLU A 28 -13.33 27.75 1.91
C GLU A 28 -14.21 26.69 2.59
N LYS A 29 -15.51 26.65 2.26
CA LYS A 29 -16.42 25.59 2.75
C LYS A 29 -16.03 24.20 2.24
N VAL A 30 -15.70 24.08 0.95
CA VAL A 30 -15.21 22.81 0.36
C VAL A 30 -13.87 22.41 0.99
N LEU A 31 -13.00 23.37 1.28
CA LEU A 31 -11.70 23.12 1.93
C LEU A 31 -11.88 22.55 3.33
N SER A 32 -12.79 23.13 4.12
CA SER A 32 -13.11 22.62 5.47
C SER A 32 -13.67 21.19 5.41
N GLN A 33 -14.57 20.90 4.45
CA GLN A 33 -15.07 19.54 4.25
C GLN A 33 -13.97 18.55 3.81
N ALA A 34 -13.05 18.97 2.94
CA ALA A 34 -11.92 18.16 2.51
C ALA A 34 -10.93 17.89 3.67
N GLN A 35 -10.69 18.88 4.54
CA GLN A 35 -9.87 18.73 5.74
C GLN A 35 -10.46 17.71 6.70
N GLN A 36 -11.78 17.73 6.92
CA GLN A 36 -12.47 16.74 7.75
C GLN A 36 -12.36 15.34 7.15
N LYS A 37 -12.65 15.17 5.85
CA LYS A 37 -12.49 13.89 5.15
C LYS A 37 -11.06 13.35 5.23
N ARG A 38 -10.05 14.22 5.14
CA ARG A 38 -8.64 13.83 5.29
C ARG A 38 -8.38 13.28 6.69
N LYS A 39 -8.90 13.95 7.72
CA LYS A 39 -8.76 13.51 9.11
C LYS A 39 -9.41 12.13 9.30
N ASP A 40 -10.66 11.98 8.86
CA ASP A 40 -11.40 10.71 8.98
C ASP A 40 -10.70 9.56 8.22
N ALA A 41 -10.24 9.81 7.00
CA ALA A 41 -9.49 8.82 6.21
C ALA A 41 -8.16 8.43 6.86
N ASN A 42 -7.44 9.40 7.44
CA ASN A 42 -6.20 9.16 8.16
C ASN A 42 -6.43 8.36 9.46
N ASP A 43 -7.45 8.71 10.23
CA ASP A 43 -7.82 8.01 11.47
C ASP A 43 -8.25 6.56 11.16
N LYS A 44 -9.03 6.36 10.09
CA LYS A 44 -9.39 5.01 9.63
C LYS A 44 -8.19 4.20 9.15
N THR A 45 -7.25 4.83 8.45
CA THR A 45 -6.00 4.18 8.03
C THR A 45 -5.20 3.69 9.24
N LYS A 46 -5.08 4.52 10.30
CA LYS A 46 -4.41 4.13 11.55
C LYS A 46 -5.13 3.00 12.28
N GLU A 47 -6.46 3.02 12.31
CA GLU A 47 -7.26 1.95 12.92
C GLU A 47 -7.05 0.62 12.20
N ILE A 48 -7.14 0.61 10.87
CA ILE A 48 -6.91 -0.59 10.05
C ILE A 48 -5.47 -1.10 10.25
N ALA A 49 -4.46 -0.21 10.29
CA ALA A 49 -3.08 -0.60 10.54
C ALA A 49 -2.91 -1.30 11.91
N LYS A 50 -3.54 -0.78 12.97
CA LYS A 50 -3.55 -1.45 14.28
C LYS A 50 -4.23 -2.82 14.23
N SER A 51 -5.35 -2.94 13.53
CA SER A 51 -6.02 -4.23 13.35
C SER A 51 -5.17 -5.23 12.56
N ILE A 52 -4.43 -4.77 11.53
CA ILE A 52 -3.46 -5.60 10.79
C ILE A 52 -2.37 -6.12 11.72
N GLU A 53 -1.78 -5.26 12.55
CA GLU A 53 -0.77 -5.67 13.52
C GLU A 53 -1.30 -6.70 14.52
N GLU A 54 -2.52 -6.50 15.04
CA GLU A 54 -3.16 -7.44 15.97
C GLU A 54 -3.43 -8.80 15.31
N GLN A 55 -3.96 -8.81 14.08
CA GLN A 55 -4.18 -10.04 13.31
C GLN A 55 -2.87 -10.79 13.06
N ASN A 56 -1.80 -10.08 12.71
CA ASN A 56 -0.47 -10.68 12.53
C ASN A 56 0.06 -11.29 13.83
N ARG A 57 -0.08 -10.61 14.98
CA ARG A 57 0.31 -11.18 16.29
C ARG A 57 -0.48 -12.44 16.61
N ASN A 58 -1.79 -12.46 16.35
CA ASN A 58 -2.63 -13.62 16.57
C ASN A 58 -2.21 -14.81 15.70
N ILE A 59 -1.91 -14.56 14.42
CA ILE A 59 -1.40 -15.60 13.50
C ILE A 59 -0.06 -16.16 14.00
N LEU A 60 0.89 -15.31 14.38
CA LEU A 60 2.19 -15.74 14.92
C LEU A 60 2.04 -16.57 16.20
N ASN A 61 1.12 -16.20 17.09
CA ASN A 61 0.85 -16.97 18.30
C ASN A 61 0.24 -18.34 17.97
N LEU A 62 -0.69 -18.40 17.01
CA LEU A 62 -1.24 -19.68 16.53
C LEU A 62 -0.16 -20.57 15.91
N GLU A 63 0.77 -20.01 15.14
CA GLU A 63 1.90 -20.76 14.57
C GLU A 63 2.78 -21.38 15.64
N LYS A 64 3.16 -20.61 16.67
CA LYS A 64 3.93 -21.13 17.82
C LYS A 64 3.18 -22.22 18.57
N ASN A 65 1.87 -22.05 18.76
CA ASN A 65 1.04 -23.05 19.43
C ASN A 65 0.94 -24.35 18.61
N ILE A 66 0.81 -24.25 17.28
CA ILE A 66 0.80 -25.41 16.38
C ILE A 66 2.15 -26.13 16.41
N GLU A 67 3.26 -25.39 16.39
CA GLU A 67 4.60 -25.97 16.49
C GLU A 67 4.79 -26.74 17.81
N SER A 68 4.40 -26.13 18.93
CA SER A 68 4.44 -26.77 20.25
C SER A 68 3.57 -28.04 20.30
N ILE A 69 2.35 -27.99 19.74
CA ILE A 69 1.48 -29.18 19.65
C ILE A 69 2.11 -30.28 18.78
N ASN A 70 2.76 -29.94 17.66
CA ASN A 70 3.42 -30.94 16.82
C ASN A 70 4.55 -31.66 17.57
N LEU A 71 5.36 -30.92 18.33
CA LEU A 71 6.41 -31.51 19.15
C LEU A 71 5.84 -32.41 20.26
N ASP A 72 4.73 -31.99 20.88
CA ASP A 72 4.03 -32.78 21.89
C ASP A 72 3.43 -34.07 21.32
N ILE A 73 2.80 -33.99 20.14
CA ILE A 73 2.28 -35.16 19.40
C ILE A 73 3.41 -36.13 19.09
N LEU A 74 4.51 -35.64 18.50
CA LEU A 74 5.65 -36.48 18.13
C LEU A 74 6.25 -37.21 19.34
N LYS A 75 6.40 -36.49 20.46
CA LYS A 75 6.86 -37.08 21.72
C LYS A 75 5.94 -38.22 22.18
N HIS A 76 4.63 -38.01 22.15
CA HIS A 76 3.67 -39.01 22.62
C HIS A 76 3.50 -40.17 21.63
N GLN A 77 3.67 -39.95 20.32
CA GLN A 77 3.73 -41.02 19.31
C GLN A 77 4.91 -41.95 19.55
N ASN A 78 6.09 -41.42 19.89
CA ASN A 78 7.25 -42.25 20.25
C ASN A 78 7.01 -43.06 21.52
N LEU A 79 6.33 -42.49 22.53
CA LEU A 79 5.94 -43.21 23.74
C LEU A 79 4.92 -44.31 23.44
N LEU A 80 3.96 -44.04 22.56
CA LEU A 80 2.97 -45.03 22.11
C LEU A 80 3.66 -46.20 21.40
N GLU A 81 4.54 -45.93 20.43
CA GLU A 81 5.30 -46.96 19.72
C GLU A 81 6.13 -47.82 20.69
N SER A 82 6.80 -47.20 21.66
CA SER A 82 7.54 -47.93 22.70
C SER A 82 6.63 -48.80 23.56
N SER A 83 5.42 -48.33 23.86
CA SER A 83 4.45 -49.05 24.69
C SER A 83 3.85 -50.23 23.91
N GLU A 84 3.59 -50.07 22.62
CA GLU A 84 3.15 -51.14 21.72
C GLU A 84 4.22 -52.23 21.56
N LYS A 85 5.49 -51.85 21.38
CA LYS A 85 6.60 -52.81 21.38
C LYS A 85 6.68 -53.59 22.69
N LYS A 86 6.53 -52.91 23.82
CA LYS A 86 6.49 -53.54 25.14
C LYS A 86 5.29 -54.49 25.27
N LEU A 87 4.11 -54.12 24.75
CA LEU A 87 2.94 -55.00 24.77
C LEU A 87 3.21 -56.31 24.03
N ASN A 88 3.79 -56.22 22.82
CA ASN A 88 4.13 -57.39 22.02
C ASN A 88 5.10 -58.32 22.76
N GLN A 89 6.09 -57.75 23.45
CA GLN A 89 7.02 -58.53 24.28
C GLN A 89 6.29 -59.22 25.44
N LEU A 90 5.48 -58.48 26.21
CA LEU A 90 4.73 -59.03 27.34
C LEU A 90 3.78 -60.17 26.90
N GLN A 91 3.14 -60.03 25.75
CA GLN A 91 2.29 -61.06 25.16
C GLN A 91 3.09 -62.30 24.72
N SER A 92 4.29 -62.11 24.17
CA SER A 92 5.19 -63.21 23.83
C SER A 92 5.66 -63.96 25.08
N ASP A 93 6.10 -63.22 26.10
CA ASP A 93 6.54 -63.78 27.38
C ASP A 93 5.40 -64.55 28.06
N THR A 94 4.17 -64.04 27.96
CA THR A 94 2.97 -64.71 28.53
C THR A 94 2.72 -66.04 27.84
N LYS A 95 2.84 -66.09 26.50
CA LYS A 95 2.71 -67.34 25.74
C LYS A 95 3.77 -68.36 26.13
N ASN A 96 5.02 -67.94 26.24
CA ASN A 96 6.12 -68.82 26.65
C ASN A 96 5.89 -69.39 28.05
N LEU A 97 5.44 -68.55 28.99
CA LEU A 97 5.19 -68.96 30.35
C LEU A 97 4.00 -69.92 30.49
N ILE A 98 2.98 -69.79 29.63
CA ILE A 98 1.89 -70.78 29.52
C ILE A 98 2.42 -72.13 29.02
N ILE A 99 3.36 -72.14 28.07
CA ILE A 99 3.99 -73.36 27.58
C ILE A 99 4.83 -74.01 28.69
N GLU A 100 5.65 -73.24 29.41
CA GLU A 100 6.44 -73.73 30.54
C GLU A 100 5.57 -74.27 31.67
N LYS A 101 4.43 -73.63 31.93
CA LYS A 101 3.44 -74.11 32.88
C LYS A 101 2.93 -75.50 32.50
N ARG A 102 2.48 -75.68 31.26
CA ARG A 102 1.97 -76.98 30.79
C ARG A 102 3.02 -78.07 30.87
N LYS A 103 4.26 -77.78 30.45
CA LYS A 103 5.36 -78.73 30.56
C LYS A 103 5.63 -79.13 32.02
N SER A 104 5.59 -78.16 32.93
CA SER A 104 5.79 -78.43 34.36
C SER A 104 4.61 -79.21 34.96
N GLU A 105 3.38 -78.98 34.48
CA GLU A 105 2.19 -79.76 34.87
C GLU A 105 2.29 -81.22 34.38
N GLU A 106 2.78 -81.46 33.16
CA GLU A 106 3.06 -82.80 32.62
C GLU A 106 4.14 -83.52 33.46
N GLU A 107 5.26 -82.84 33.75
CA GLU A 107 6.35 -83.38 34.60
C GLU A 107 5.82 -83.80 36.00
N ILE A 108 4.89 -83.03 36.59
CA ILE A 108 4.27 -83.38 37.88
C ILE A 108 3.42 -84.65 37.77
N VAL A 109 2.63 -84.78 36.71
CA VAL A 109 1.79 -85.97 36.50
C VAL A 109 2.67 -87.22 36.40
N ASP A 110 3.78 -87.13 35.66
CA ASP A 110 4.73 -88.24 35.53
C ASP A 110 5.35 -88.61 36.88
N ILE A 111 5.81 -87.62 37.68
CA ILE A 111 6.34 -87.86 39.03
C ILE A 111 5.30 -88.56 39.93
N ILE A 112 4.03 -88.13 39.89
CA ILE A 112 2.96 -88.73 40.70
C ILE A 112 2.69 -90.17 40.28
N ILE A 113 2.69 -90.47 38.97
CA ILE A 113 2.49 -91.83 38.45
C ILE A 113 3.62 -92.75 38.91
N GLU A 114 4.87 -92.30 38.85
CA GLU A 114 6.02 -93.07 39.30
C GLU A 114 6.01 -93.27 40.83
N GLU A 115 5.76 -92.22 41.61
CA GLU A 115 5.64 -92.29 43.09
C GLU A 115 4.54 -93.28 43.52
N PHE A 116 3.38 -93.23 42.86
CA PHE A 116 2.29 -94.18 43.11
C PHE A 116 2.67 -95.62 42.74
N SER A 117 3.39 -95.80 41.63
CA SER A 117 3.80 -97.12 41.15
C SER A 117 4.82 -97.77 42.11
N VAL A 118 5.82 -97.00 42.58
CA VAL A 118 6.81 -97.44 43.56
C VAL A 118 6.15 -97.74 44.91
N SER A 119 5.30 -96.86 45.41
CA SER A 119 4.61 -97.09 46.70
C SER A 119 3.69 -98.33 46.68
N MET A 120 3.04 -98.62 45.55
CA MET A 120 2.26 -99.84 45.37
C MET A 120 3.15 -101.09 45.30
N ALA A 121 4.31 -101.01 44.63
CA ALA A 121 5.28 -102.09 44.55
C ALA A 121 5.81 -102.48 45.94
N ILE A 122 6.21 -101.50 46.76
CA ILE A 122 6.65 -101.70 48.16
C ILE A 122 5.58 -102.46 48.96
N LYS A 123 4.33 -102.00 48.84
CA LYS A 123 3.19 -102.61 49.56
C LYS A 123 2.93 -104.06 49.17
N LEU A 124 3.17 -104.42 47.91
CA LEU A 124 2.98 -105.79 47.40
C LEU A 124 4.18 -106.70 47.71
N ALA A 125 5.40 -106.17 47.66
CA ALA A 125 6.63 -106.93 47.88
C ALA A 125 6.81 -107.40 49.33
N SER A 126 6.11 -106.78 50.29
CA SER A 126 6.13 -107.14 51.73
C SER A 126 7.55 -107.15 52.36
N LYS A 127 8.50 -106.45 51.73
CA LYS A 127 9.88 -106.24 52.19
C LYS A 127 10.29 -104.83 51.80
N GLU A 128 10.75 -104.05 52.76
CA GLU A 128 11.33 -102.73 52.51
C GLU A 128 12.80 -102.92 52.10
N SER A 129 13.16 -102.58 50.87
CA SER A 129 14.54 -102.48 50.43
C SER A 129 15.07 -101.05 50.60
N ILE A 130 16.39 -100.91 50.79
CA ILE A 130 17.04 -99.60 50.89
C ILE A 130 16.84 -98.79 49.60
N GLU A 131 16.82 -99.46 48.45
CA GLU A 131 16.64 -98.86 47.13
C GLU A 131 15.24 -98.22 47.00
N GLU A 132 14.19 -98.93 47.42
CA GLU A 132 12.81 -98.40 47.43
C GLU A 132 12.63 -97.18 48.37
N LEU A 133 13.33 -97.15 49.50
CA LEU A 133 13.29 -96.02 50.43
C LEU A 133 14.00 -94.79 49.84
N ILE A 134 15.08 -95.01 49.09
CA ILE A 134 15.77 -93.96 48.33
C ILE A 134 14.85 -93.43 47.22
N ASP A 135 14.22 -94.31 46.44
CA ASP A 135 13.32 -93.92 45.36
C ASP A 135 12.14 -93.09 45.89
N SER A 136 11.52 -93.51 46.99
CA SER A 136 10.44 -92.76 47.63
C SER A 136 10.86 -91.35 48.07
N GLU A 137 12.06 -91.20 48.64
CA GLU A 137 12.58 -89.89 49.05
C GLU A 137 12.90 -89.01 47.83
N VAL A 138 13.48 -89.60 46.77
CA VAL A 138 13.75 -88.90 45.51
C VAL A 138 12.47 -88.37 44.89
N PHE A 139 11.40 -89.17 44.80
CA PHE A 139 10.12 -88.72 44.26
C PHE A 139 9.47 -87.63 45.11
N SER A 140 9.57 -87.72 46.45
CA SER A 140 9.07 -86.68 47.34
C SER A 140 9.77 -85.33 47.12
N LEU A 141 11.10 -85.33 47.00
CA LEU A 141 11.90 -84.14 46.70
C LEU A 141 11.55 -83.57 45.31
N LEU A 142 11.37 -84.43 44.31
CA LEU A 142 10.97 -84.02 42.95
C LEU A 142 9.57 -83.38 42.94
N SER A 143 8.63 -83.94 43.72
CA SER A 143 7.27 -83.43 43.88
C SER A 143 7.26 -82.05 44.53
N GLU A 144 8.01 -81.86 45.63
CA GLU A 144 8.16 -80.57 46.30
C GLU A 144 8.79 -79.52 45.38
N HIS A 145 9.89 -79.86 44.70
CA HIS A 145 10.54 -78.97 43.74
C HIS A 145 9.60 -78.56 42.59
N SER A 146 8.81 -79.50 42.07
CA SER A 146 7.88 -79.22 40.97
C SER A 146 6.73 -78.31 41.41
N LYS A 147 6.24 -78.49 42.65
CA LYS A 147 5.25 -77.58 43.25
C LYS A 147 5.80 -76.16 43.39
N ASP A 148 7.04 -76.00 43.84
CA ASP A 148 7.70 -74.70 43.95
C ASP A 148 7.86 -74.03 42.58
N ARG A 149 8.27 -74.79 41.56
CA ARG A 149 8.37 -74.30 40.18
C ARG A 149 7.02 -73.81 39.65
N ILE A 150 5.93 -74.55 39.86
CA ILE A 150 4.58 -74.12 39.47
C ILE A 150 4.17 -72.85 40.23
N ASN A 151 4.49 -72.75 41.52
CA ASN A 151 4.20 -71.55 42.29
C ASN A 151 4.94 -70.32 41.72
N GLN A 152 6.23 -70.46 41.37
CA GLN A 152 7.01 -69.40 40.74
C GLN A 152 6.43 -69.00 39.37
N ILE A 153 6.08 -69.98 38.53
CA ILE A 153 5.44 -69.73 37.24
C ILE A 153 4.13 -68.96 37.43
N ASN A 154 3.27 -69.39 38.36
CA ASN A 154 2.01 -68.68 38.62
C ASN A 154 2.22 -67.24 39.13
N GLN A 155 3.22 -67.00 39.97
CA GLN A 155 3.58 -65.64 40.41
C GLN A 155 4.03 -64.76 39.24
N ASN A 156 4.92 -65.29 38.39
CA ASN A 156 5.40 -64.59 37.19
C ASN A 156 4.25 -64.31 36.22
N TYR A 157 3.36 -65.28 35.99
CA TYR A 157 2.16 -65.11 35.18
C TYR A 157 1.29 -63.96 35.67
N ASN A 158 1.01 -63.93 36.99
CA ASN A 158 0.17 -62.90 37.60
C ASN A 158 0.81 -61.51 37.44
N GLN A 159 2.11 -61.39 37.68
CA GLN A 159 2.83 -60.12 37.49
C GLN A 159 2.82 -59.67 36.03
N LEU A 160 3.03 -60.59 35.10
CA LEU A 160 3.07 -60.31 33.67
C LEU A 160 1.69 -59.91 33.12
N SER A 161 0.64 -60.60 33.57
CA SER A 161 -0.76 -60.26 33.28
C SER A 161 -1.11 -58.87 33.78
N LYS A 162 -0.72 -58.53 35.01
CA LYS A 162 -0.87 -57.18 35.56
C LYS A 162 -0.13 -56.13 34.72
N ASN A 163 1.14 -56.36 34.41
CA ASN A 163 1.95 -55.45 33.59
C ASN A 163 1.36 -55.27 32.18
N THR A 164 0.81 -56.33 31.59
CA THR A 164 0.14 -56.31 30.27
C THR A 164 -1.07 -55.38 30.32
N LYS A 165 -1.95 -55.58 31.31
CA LYS A 165 -3.14 -54.74 31.48
C LYS A 165 -2.79 -53.26 31.72
N GLU A 166 -1.82 -52.99 32.59
CA GLU A 166 -1.36 -51.62 32.85
C GLU A 166 -0.80 -50.96 31.57
N ASN A 167 -0.07 -51.72 30.75
CA ASN A 167 0.48 -51.23 29.49
C ASN A 167 -0.60 -51.01 28.42
N GLU A 168 -1.61 -51.88 28.33
CA GLU A 168 -2.79 -51.68 27.46
C GLU A 168 -3.56 -50.41 27.85
N GLU A 169 -3.80 -50.19 29.15
CA GLU A 169 -4.42 -48.96 29.65
C GLU A 169 -3.59 -47.71 29.31
N ALA A 170 -2.26 -47.80 29.40
CA ALA A 170 -1.37 -46.72 29.00
C ALA A 170 -1.45 -46.41 27.51
N ILE A 171 -1.51 -47.43 26.65
CA ILE A 171 -1.69 -47.30 25.19
C ILE A 171 -3.00 -46.58 24.88
N ILE A 172 -4.11 -46.97 25.51
CA ILE A 172 -5.42 -46.32 25.32
C ILE A 172 -5.35 -44.83 25.72
N LYS A 173 -4.74 -44.52 26.87
CA LYS A 173 -4.57 -43.13 27.34
C LYS A 173 -3.71 -42.30 26.39
N LEU A 174 -2.59 -42.85 25.91
CA LEU A 174 -1.69 -42.20 24.95
C LEU A 174 -2.39 -41.93 23.62
N SER A 175 -3.09 -42.92 23.07
CA SER A 175 -3.85 -42.79 21.83
C SER A 175 -4.95 -41.73 21.95
N SER A 176 -5.71 -41.74 23.06
CA SER A 176 -6.73 -40.73 23.34
C SER A 176 -6.13 -39.31 23.45
N TYR A 177 -4.99 -39.18 24.13
CA TYR A 177 -4.27 -37.92 24.27
C TYR A 177 -3.80 -37.36 22.92
N ILE A 178 -3.18 -38.21 22.09
CA ILE A 178 -2.71 -37.83 20.75
C ILE A 178 -3.89 -37.35 19.89
N ASN A 179 -4.99 -38.11 19.87
CA ASN A 179 -6.20 -37.73 19.13
C ASN A 179 -6.78 -36.39 19.60
N ALA A 180 -6.77 -36.11 20.91
CA ALA A 180 -7.21 -34.82 21.44
C ALA A 180 -6.29 -33.67 20.99
N ARG A 181 -4.98 -33.90 20.95
CA ARG A 181 -4.00 -32.92 20.45
C ARG A 181 -4.13 -32.67 18.95
N GLU A 182 -4.39 -33.70 18.16
CA GLU A 182 -4.64 -33.57 16.72
C GLU A 182 -5.89 -32.74 16.44
N LYS A 183 -7.02 -33.01 17.12
CA LYS A 183 -8.22 -32.16 17.02
C LYS A 183 -7.93 -30.71 17.38
N LYS A 184 -7.15 -30.48 18.44
CA LYS A 184 -6.79 -29.12 18.85
C LYS A 184 -5.93 -28.40 17.81
N LYS A 185 -5.03 -29.13 17.15
CA LYS A 185 -4.22 -28.62 16.04
C LYS A 185 -5.11 -28.23 14.86
N GLU A 186 -6.10 -29.04 14.50
CA GLU A 186 -7.06 -28.72 13.43
C GLU A 186 -7.86 -27.45 13.74
N GLU A 187 -8.33 -27.27 14.98
CA GLU A 187 -8.98 -26.04 15.42
C GLU A 187 -8.08 -24.80 15.22
N PHE A 188 -6.80 -24.91 15.57
CA PHE A 188 -5.84 -23.81 15.39
C PHE A 188 -5.54 -23.53 13.92
N LEU A 189 -5.49 -24.56 13.07
CA LEU A 189 -5.32 -24.40 11.62
C LEU A 189 -6.51 -23.67 10.98
N GLU A 190 -7.74 -24.02 11.36
CA GLU A 190 -8.95 -23.34 10.88
C GLU A 190 -9.02 -21.88 11.38
N LEU A 191 -8.68 -21.63 12.66
CA LEU A 191 -8.56 -20.27 13.19
C LEU A 191 -7.51 -19.46 12.42
N LYS A 192 -6.33 -20.03 12.17
CA LYS A 192 -5.25 -19.39 11.40
C LYS A 192 -5.73 -19.01 9.99
N LYS A 193 -6.44 -19.92 9.32
CA LYS A 193 -7.03 -19.68 7.99
C LYS A 193 -8.04 -18.53 8.01
N SER A 194 -8.90 -18.48 9.02
CA SER A 194 -9.86 -17.39 9.22
C SER A 194 -9.16 -16.04 9.43
N HIS A 195 -8.16 -15.99 10.31
CA HIS A 195 -7.35 -14.79 10.54
C HIS A 195 -6.60 -14.34 9.28
N THR A 196 -6.03 -15.27 8.52
CA THR A 196 -5.32 -14.96 7.27
C THR A 196 -6.27 -14.36 6.21
N LYS A 197 -7.51 -14.88 6.12
CA LYS A 197 -8.54 -14.31 5.24
C LYS A 197 -8.97 -12.91 5.70
N SER A 198 -9.11 -12.70 7.00
CA SER A 198 -9.42 -11.38 7.58
C SER A 198 -8.29 -10.37 7.30
N LEU A 199 -7.03 -10.77 7.51
CA LEU A 199 -5.85 -9.98 7.22
C LEU A 199 -5.80 -9.52 5.76
N ALA A 200 -6.02 -10.43 4.80
CA ALA A 200 -6.04 -10.08 3.38
C ALA A 200 -7.11 -9.03 3.03
N ASN A 201 -8.28 -9.09 3.70
CA ASN A 201 -9.32 -8.07 3.54
C ASN A 201 -8.89 -6.73 4.14
N LEU A 202 -8.31 -6.73 5.34
CA LEU A 202 -7.80 -5.51 5.98
C LEU A 202 -6.70 -4.84 5.16
N GLU A 203 -5.77 -5.61 4.59
CA GLU A 203 -4.72 -5.09 3.70
C GLU A 203 -5.30 -4.44 2.44
N LYS A 204 -6.35 -5.05 1.87
CA LYS A 204 -7.08 -4.48 0.74
C LYS A 204 -7.75 -3.17 1.11
N GLU A 205 -8.45 -3.13 2.25
CA GLU A 205 -9.08 -1.91 2.76
C GLU A 205 -8.03 -0.82 3.06
N HIS A 206 -6.92 -1.18 3.69
CA HIS A 206 -5.81 -0.26 3.98
C HIS A 206 -5.28 0.39 2.71
N LYS A 207 -5.05 -0.40 1.64
CA LYS A 207 -4.58 0.11 0.35
C LYS A 207 -5.59 1.07 -0.29
N LEU A 208 -6.88 0.77 -0.19
CA LEU A 208 -7.94 1.64 -0.71
C LEU A 208 -8.00 2.96 0.05
N TYR A 209 -7.96 2.93 1.39
CA TYR A 209 -7.97 4.14 2.22
C TYR A 209 -6.71 4.98 2.03
N GLN A 210 -5.53 4.38 1.85
CA GLN A 210 -4.31 5.12 1.50
C GLN A 210 -4.43 5.83 0.15
N ALA A 211 -4.99 5.17 -0.86
CA ALA A 211 -5.22 5.79 -2.17
C ALA A 211 -6.21 6.96 -2.08
N GLU A 212 -7.29 6.80 -1.31
CA GLU A 212 -8.27 7.87 -1.07
C GLU A 212 -7.65 9.04 -0.30
N LEU A 213 -6.86 8.77 0.74
CA LEU A 213 -6.16 9.81 1.50
C LEU A 213 -5.24 10.63 0.59
N LYS A 214 -4.49 9.98 -0.30
CA LYS A 214 -3.64 10.66 -1.28
C LYS A 214 -4.45 11.54 -2.22
N LYS A 215 -5.62 11.08 -2.67
CA LYS A 215 -6.54 11.84 -3.52
C LYS A 215 -7.06 13.07 -2.78
N VAL A 216 -7.54 12.93 -1.54
CA VAL A 216 -8.04 14.04 -0.72
C VAL A 216 -6.94 15.08 -0.46
N ILE A 217 -5.71 14.65 -0.19
CA ILE A 217 -4.56 15.56 -0.03
C ILE A 217 -4.32 16.38 -1.31
N SER A 218 -4.26 15.71 -2.48
CA SER A 218 -4.05 16.42 -3.75
C SER A 218 -5.17 17.41 -4.08
N GLN A 219 -6.43 17.07 -3.76
CA GLN A 219 -7.57 17.98 -3.89
C GLN A 219 -7.43 19.18 -2.96
N GLN A 220 -6.99 18.96 -1.72
CA GLN A 220 -6.78 20.03 -0.74
C GLN A 220 -5.67 21.01 -1.21
N GLU A 221 -4.57 20.49 -1.75
CA GLU A 221 -3.48 21.30 -2.31
C GLU A 221 -3.94 22.15 -3.50
N SER A 222 -4.69 21.54 -4.44
CA SER A 222 -5.28 22.26 -5.57
C SER A 222 -6.24 23.35 -5.11
N LEU A 223 -7.09 23.07 -4.12
CA LEU A 223 -8.07 24.02 -3.61
C LEU A 223 -7.42 25.19 -2.87
N ASN A 224 -6.35 24.92 -2.11
CA ASN A 224 -5.53 25.95 -1.49
C ASN A 224 -4.88 26.87 -2.53
N SER A 225 -4.39 26.32 -3.65
CA SER A 225 -3.86 27.13 -4.76
C SER A 225 -4.94 28.04 -5.36
N ILE A 226 -6.12 27.49 -5.65
CA ILE A 226 -7.25 28.26 -6.20
C ILE A 226 -7.67 29.37 -5.23
N LEU A 227 -7.73 29.08 -3.93
CA LEU A 227 -8.06 30.09 -2.92
C LEU A 227 -7.00 31.20 -2.83
N ALA A 228 -5.72 30.86 -2.98
CA ALA A 228 -4.65 31.86 -3.05
C ALA A 228 -4.81 32.76 -4.28
N ASP A 229 -5.05 32.17 -5.46
CA ASP A 229 -5.27 32.90 -6.70
C ASP A 229 -6.51 33.81 -6.63
N LEU A 230 -7.63 33.30 -6.09
CA LEU A 230 -8.85 34.09 -5.91
C LEU A 230 -8.65 35.27 -4.95
N LYS A 231 -7.86 35.09 -3.88
CA LYS A 231 -7.54 36.17 -2.93
C LYS A 231 -6.67 37.25 -3.58
N ILE A 232 -5.72 36.86 -4.43
CA ILE A 232 -4.92 37.81 -5.23
C ILE A 232 -5.82 38.57 -6.20
N LEU A 233 -6.68 37.88 -6.96
CA LEU A 233 -7.61 38.51 -7.89
C LEU A 233 -8.57 39.48 -7.19
N LYS A 234 -9.09 39.11 -6.00
CA LYS A 234 -9.90 40.01 -5.17
C LYS A 234 -9.13 41.28 -4.82
N GLN A 235 -7.87 41.15 -4.43
CA GLN A 235 -7.03 42.28 -4.06
C GLN A 235 -6.72 43.19 -5.26
N GLU A 236 -6.51 42.62 -6.45
CA GLU A 236 -6.36 43.38 -7.69
C GLU A 236 -7.65 44.09 -8.10
N GLU A 237 -8.81 43.47 -7.91
CA GLU A 237 -10.10 44.09 -8.21
C GLU A 237 -10.36 45.29 -7.28
N ILE A 238 -10.06 45.14 -5.99
CA ILE A 238 -10.14 46.24 -5.00
C ILE A 238 -9.23 47.40 -5.43
N LYS A 239 -7.96 47.12 -5.75
CA LYS A 239 -7.01 48.15 -6.22
C LYS A 239 -7.51 48.85 -7.48
N ARG A 240 -8.01 48.10 -8.47
CA ARG A 240 -8.59 48.69 -9.69
C ARG A 240 -9.80 49.57 -9.39
N LYS A 241 -10.68 49.16 -8.46
CA LYS A 241 -11.82 49.97 -8.03
C LYS A 241 -11.37 51.24 -7.30
N GLU A 242 -10.38 51.16 -6.42
CA GLU A 242 -9.80 52.33 -5.74
C GLU A 242 -9.13 53.30 -6.73
N GLU A 243 -8.37 52.78 -7.69
CA GLU A 243 -7.73 53.57 -8.76
C GLU A 243 -8.77 54.23 -9.67
N ALA A 244 -9.83 53.50 -10.04
CA ALA A 244 -10.95 54.04 -10.81
C ALA A 244 -11.70 55.14 -10.04
N GLN A 245 -11.96 54.94 -8.74
CA GLN A 245 -12.58 55.96 -7.89
C GLN A 245 -11.69 57.19 -7.72
N LYS A 246 -10.38 57.01 -7.56
CA LYS A 246 -9.41 58.12 -7.54
C LYS A 246 -9.36 58.86 -8.89
N ALA A 247 -9.36 58.13 -10.01
CA ALA A 247 -9.41 58.72 -11.34
C ALA A 247 -10.74 59.47 -11.59
N GLU A 248 -11.87 58.94 -11.12
CA GLU A 248 -13.18 59.60 -11.22
C GLU A 248 -13.26 60.85 -10.34
N GLN A 249 -12.68 60.83 -9.12
CA GLN A 249 -12.54 62.02 -8.28
C GLN A 249 -11.65 63.07 -8.95
N LEU A 250 -10.49 62.68 -9.48
CA LEU A 250 -9.58 63.57 -10.21
C LEU A 250 -10.26 64.18 -11.44
N ALA A 251 -11.03 63.40 -12.21
CA ALA A 251 -11.78 63.89 -13.36
C ALA A 251 -12.93 64.84 -12.98
N LYS A 252 -13.57 64.64 -11.82
CA LYS A 252 -14.56 65.59 -11.27
C LYS A 252 -13.91 66.91 -10.85
N THR A 253 -12.71 66.88 -10.28
CA THR A 253 -11.92 68.08 -9.93
C THR A 253 -11.39 68.81 -11.18
N GLU A 254 -10.97 68.08 -12.22
CA GLU A 254 -10.58 68.65 -13.53
C GLU A 254 -11.76 69.29 -14.26
N ASN A 255 -12.95 68.69 -14.23
CA ASN A 255 -14.15 69.28 -14.83
C ASN A 255 -14.59 70.58 -14.15
N GLN A 256 -14.41 70.71 -12.83
CA GLN A 256 -14.64 71.97 -12.12
C GLN A 256 -13.60 73.04 -12.51
N ARG A 257 -12.34 72.66 -12.70
CA ARG A 257 -11.25 73.56 -13.12
C ARG A 257 -11.36 74.00 -14.60
N ASN A 258 -11.88 73.12 -15.46
CA ASN A 258 -12.09 73.40 -16.89
C ASN A 258 -13.36 74.23 -17.15
N GLN A 259 -14.35 74.23 -16.26
CA GLN A 259 -15.51 75.14 -16.36
C GLN A 259 -15.13 76.62 -16.13
N GLU A 260 -14.10 76.93 -15.34
CA GLU A 260 -13.59 78.31 -15.19
C GLU A 260 -12.72 78.78 -16.36
N PHE A 261 -12.06 77.86 -17.07
CA PHE A 261 -11.21 78.17 -18.23
C PHE A 261 -11.99 78.23 -19.56
N ALA A 262 -13.15 77.58 -19.65
CA ALA A 262 -14.00 77.50 -20.84
C ALA A 262 -14.94 78.70 -21.07
N LYS A 263 -14.63 79.88 -20.51
CA LYS A 263 -15.25 81.17 -20.89
C LYS A 263 -14.46 81.92 -21.97
N SER A 264 -13.30 81.42 -22.36
CA SER A 264 -12.45 82.01 -23.38
C SER A 264 -11.96 80.95 -24.36
N LEU A 265 -12.25 81.18 -25.64
CA LEU A 265 -11.83 80.44 -26.83
C LEU A 265 -12.71 79.27 -27.29
N ASP A 266 -13.00 79.39 -28.59
CA ASP A 266 -13.94 78.71 -29.45
C ASP A 266 -13.23 77.64 -30.30
N LEU A 267 -14.00 76.62 -30.70
CA LEU A 267 -13.74 75.57 -31.72
C LEU A 267 -12.93 74.28 -31.37
N ASP A 268 -13.70 73.18 -31.44
CA ASP A 268 -13.54 71.93 -32.24
C ASP A 268 -12.65 70.74 -31.77
N VAL A 269 -13.27 69.86 -30.95
CA VAL A 269 -13.45 68.39 -31.10
C VAL A 269 -12.31 67.50 -31.70
N ARG A 270 -11.71 66.60 -30.90
CA ARG A 270 -11.96 65.11 -30.80
C ARG A 270 -10.75 64.24 -30.35
N LYS A 271 -11.01 63.47 -29.28
CA LYS A 271 -10.56 62.09 -28.91
C LYS A 271 -9.09 61.79 -28.55
N ILE A 272 -8.89 61.44 -27.26
CA ILE A 272 -7.82 60.55 -26.77
C ILE A 272 -8.45 59.45 -25.89
N GLY A 273 -8.10 58.20 -26.16
CA GLY A 273 -8.50 57.04 -25.36
C GLY A 273 -7.81 55.77 -25.88
N SER A 274 -6.59 55.50 -25.42
CA SER A 274 -5.84 54.28 -25.72
C SER A 274 -5.23 53.71 -24.45
N SER A 275 -5.59 52.47 -24.13
CA SER A 275 -5.08 51.64 -23.02
C SER A 275 -3.64 51.14 -23.27
N THR A 276 -2.72 52.03 -23.63
CA THR A 276 -1.29 51.68 -23.88
C THR A 276 -0.34 52.23 -22.81
N ASN A 277 -0.84 52.99 -21.83
CA ASN A 277 0.00 53.57 -20.79
C ASN A 277 0.49 52.48 -19.81
N GLY A 278 1.71 52.00 -20.03
CA GLY A 278 2.44 51.16 -19.05
C GLY A 278 3.36 50.10 -19.67
N VAL A 279 3.10 49.65 -20.90
CA VAL A 279 3.90 48.60 -21.54
C VAL A 279 5.14 49.20 -22.20
N LYS A 280 6.32 48.91 -21.65
CA LYS A 280 7.60 49.29 -22.26
C LYS A 280 7.92 48.34 -23.40
N ILE A 281 7.97 48.86 -24.64
CA ILE A 281 8.31 48.09 -25.84
C ILE A 281 9.65 48.58 -26.38
N VAL A 282 10.55 47.66 -26.71
CA VAL A 282 11.84 47.96 -27.34
C VAL A 282 12.01 47.15 -28.62
N LYS A 283 12.74 47.71 -29.59
CA LYS A 283 13.08 46.99 -30.84
C LYS A 283 14.27 46.05 -30.61
N TYR A 284 14.20 44.86 -31.21
CA TYR A 284 15.32 43.94 -31.28
C TYR A 284 16.40 44.47 -32.24
N LYS A 285 17.64 44.53 -31.76
CA LYS A 285 18.81 45.00 -32.54
C LYS A 285 19.82 43.88 -32.85
N GLY A 286 19.51 42.63 -32.51
CA GLY A 286 20.39 41.49 -32.77
C GLY A 286 20.18 40.89 -34.16
N ALA A 287 21.05 39.93 -34.53
CA ALA A 287 20.86 39.16 -35.74
C ALA A 287 19.64 38.24 -35.62
N LYS A 288 18.82 38.16 -36.69
CA LYS A 288 17.68 37.23 -36.72
C LYS A 288 18.14 35.78 -36.57
N THR A 289 17.34 34.99 -35.87
CA THR A 289 17.58 33.59 -35.54
C THR A 289 16.47 32.68 -36.09
N ILE A 290 16.47 31.42 -35.68
CA ILE A 290 15.46 30.42 -36.05
C ILE A 290 14.14 30.69 -35.33
N ALA A 291 13.02 30.33 -35.97
CA ALA A 291 11.72 30.32 -35.32
C ALA A 291 11.61 29.17 -34.30
N PRO A 292 10.78 29.32 -33.25
CA PRO A 292 10.62 28.27 -32.24
C PRO A 292 9.85 27.04 -32.75
N LEU A 293 9.16 27.16 -33.89
CA LEU A 293 8.46 26.09 -34.60
C LEU A 293 8.91 26.04 -36.06
N LYS A 294 8.94 24.84 -36.67
CA LYS A 294 9.34 24.66 -38.07
C LYS A 294 8.27 25.12 -39.07
N SER A 295 6.98 24.84 -38.78
CA SER A 295 5.85 25.13 -39.66
C SER A 295 4.65 25.58 -38.84
N PHE A 296 4.22 26.82 -39.01
CA PHE A 296 3.18 27.44 -38.19
C PHE A 296 2.40 28.52 -38.96
N SER A 297 1.29 28.95 -38.38
CA SER A 297 0.59 30.20 -38.71
C SER A 297 0.45 31.06 -37.46
N ILE A 298 0.43 32.38 -37.63
CA ILE A 298 0.26 33.30 -36.49
C ILE A 298 -1.22 33.41 -36.21
N GLU A 299 -1.64 32.94 -35.03
CA GLU A 299 -3.04 33.06 -34.58
C GLU A 299 -3.28 34.44 -33.95
N LYS A 300 -2.39 34.86 -33.05
CA LYS A 300 -2.46 36.17 -32.39
C LYS A 300 -1.12 36.90 -32.52
N PRO A 301 -1.06 38.05 -33.21
CA PRO A 301 0.16 38.83 -33.34
C PRO A 301 0.48 39.56 -32.03
N PHE A 302 1.74 39.93 -31.87
CA PHE A 302 2.17 40.88 -30.84
C PHE A 302 1.59 42.28 -31.13
N GLY A 303 1.30 43.04 -30.08
CA GLY A 303 0.82 44.41 -30.18
C GLY A 303 -0.67 44.58 -29.91
N THR A 304 -1.16 45.79 -30.19
CA THR A 304 -2.55 46.15 -29.93
C THR A 304 -3.48 45.47 -30.92
N TYR A 305 -4.44 44.68 -30.42
CA TYR A 305 -5.54 44.13 -31.21
C TYR A 305 -6.89 44.60 -30.64
N TYR A 306 -7.92 44.53 -31.46
CA TYR A 306 -9.27 44.88 -31.07
C TYR A 306 -10.06 43.62 -30.74
N ASP A 307 -10.59 43.51 -29.52
CA ASP A 307 -11.42 42.39 -29.12
C ASP A 307 -12.86 42.61 -29.60
N PRO A 308 -13.42 41.76 -30.49
CA PRO A 308 -14.75 41.95 -31.05
C PRO A 308 -15.88 41.63 -30.05
N VAL A 309 -15.60 40.84 -29.01
CA VAL A 309 -16.57 40.46 -27.97
C VAL A 309 -16.71 41.60 -26.97
N TYR A 310 -15.59 42.17 -26.52
CA TYR A 310 -15.55 43.19 -25.47
C TYR A 310 -15.41 44.63 -25.98
N LYS A 311 -15.23 44.83 -27.29
CA LYS A 311 -15.11 46.13 -27.96
C LYS A 311 -14.02 47.06 -27.39
N ILE A 312 -12.94 46.47 -26.86
CA ILE A 312 -11.80 47.18 -26.30
C ILE A 312 -10.51 46.84 -27.05
N LYS A 313 -9.55 47.78 -27.04
CA LYS A 313 -8.19 47.55 -27.54
C LYS A 313 -7.37 46.89 -26.44
N LEU A 314 -6.93 45.66 -26.67
CA LEU A 314 -6.05 44.89 -25.78
C LEU A 314 -4.65 44.83 -26.38
N PHE A 315 -3.63 44.84 -25.52
CA PHE A 315 -2.24 44.69 -25.96
C PHE A 315 -1.78 43.25 -25.72
N ASN A 316 -1.35 42.57 -26.78
CA ASN A 316 -0.76 41.24 -26.67
C ASN A 316 0.76 41.34 -26.51
N GLU A 317 1.27 40.91 -25.36
CA GLU A 317 2.69 40.93 -24.98
C GLU A 317 3.49 39.74 -25.54
N SER A 318 2.85 38.89 -26.34
CA SER A 318 3.43 37.67 -26.89
C SER A 318 2.96 37.45 -28.33
N ILE A 319 3.44 36.39 -28.98
CA ILE A 319 2.85 35.87 -30.21
C ILE A 319 2.30 34.47 -29.96
N VAL A 320 1.11 34.18 -30.47
CA VAL A 320 0.54 32.82 -30.46
C VAL A 320 0.74 32.20 -31.82
N LEU A 321 1.49 31.11 -31.87
CA LEU A 321 1.82 30.36 -33.07
C LEU A 321 1.01 29.06 -33.07
N ASN A 322 0.15 28.89 -34.07
CA ASN A 322 -0.57 27.65 -34.27
C ASN A 322 0.28 26.70 -35.15
N SER A 323 0.58 25.52 -34.62
CA SER A 323 1.40 24.51 -35.28
C SER A 323 0.64 23.87 -36.44
N LYS A 324 1.30 23.72 -37.60
CA LYS A 324 0.75 22.95 -38.73
C LYS A 324 1.03 21.44 -38.61
N GLU A 325 1.85 21.05 -37.64
CA GLU A 325 2.24 19.66 -37.37
C GLU A 325 1.71 19.23 -35.99
N LYS A 326 1.16 18.02 -35.89
CA LYS A 326 0.81 17.43 -34.59
C LYS A 326 2.08 17.10 -33.81
N ASN A 327 2.06 17.35 -32.50
CA ASN A 327 3.18 17.06 -31.59
C ASN A 327 4.52 17.69 -32.06
N ALA A 328 4.45 18.92 -32.56
CA ALA A 328 5.59 19.63 -33.13
C ALA A 328 6.66 19.91 -32.07
N LYS A 329 7.93 19.83 -32.49
CA LYS A 329 9.07 20.16 -31.63
C LYS A 329 9.18 21.67 -31.48
N VAL A 330 9.19 22.14 -30.24
CA VAL A 330 9.50 23.53 -29.90
C VAL A 330 10.98 23.63 -29.59
N VAL A 331 11.69 24.54 -30.24
CA VAL A 331 13.15 24.70 -30.10
C VAL A 331 13.54 26.06 -29.53
N SER A 332 14.66 26.09 -28.82
CA SER A 332 15.22 27.34 -28.31
C SER A 332 15.75 28.21 -29.45
N VAL A 333 15.30 29.45 -29.52
CA VAL A 333 15.67 30.36 -30.61
C VAL A 333 17.10 30.89 -30.49
N LEU A 334 17.70 30.89 -29.30
CA LEU A 334 19.04 31.43 -29.04
C LEU A 334 19.79 30.54 -28.03
N ASN A 335 21.11 30.64 -27.98
CA ASN A 335 21.91 30.02 -26.93
C ASN A 335 21.55 30.66 -25.58
N GLY A 336 21.40 29.87 -24.52
CA GLY A 336 21.03 30.41 -23.22
C GLY A 336 20.99 29.41 -22.08
N LYS A 337 20.64 29.90 -20.90
CA LYS A 337 20.47 29.11 -19.68
C LYS A 337 18.99 29.03 -19.33
N VAL A 338 18.50 27.83 -19.05
CA VAL A 338 17.12 27.62 -18.57
C VAL A 338 17.03 28.20 -17.16
N VAL A 339 16.20 29.22 -16.97
CA VAL A 339 16.01 29.89 -15.66
C VAL A 339 14.68 29.51 -15.02
N PHE A 340 13.75 28.97 -15.80
CA PHE A 340 12.47 28.45 -15.32
C PHE A 340 12.04 27.27 -16.19
N ALA A 341 11.60 26.19 -15.55
CA ALA A 341 10.98 25.05 -16.22
C ALA A 341 9.97 24.46 -15.24
N LYS A 342 8.67 24.66 -15.52
CA LYS A 342 7.60 24.22 -14.64
C LYS A 342 6.52 23.53 -15.46
N LYS A 343 6.20 22.30 -15.06
CA LYS A 343 5.02 21.60 -15.56
C LYS A 343 3.77 22.09 -14.85
N ASN A 344 2.64 22.15 -15.55
CA ASN A 344 1.34 22.57 -15.02
C ASN A 344 1.40 23.94 -14.30
N ALA A 345 1.98 24.96 -14.94
CA ALA A 345 2.08 26.33 -14.46
C ALA A 345 0.75 27.11 -14.61
N GLY A 346 -0.37 26.49 -14.20
CA GLY A 346 -1.71 27.08 -14.26
C GLY A 346 -2.19 27.28 -15.69
N MET A 347 -2.74 28.47 -15.99
CA MET A 347 -3.29 28.83 -17.30
C MET A 347 -2.27 28.89 -18.44
N LEU A 348 -0.97 28.72 -18.15
CA LEU A 348 0.11 28.72 -19.13
C LEU A 348 0.59 27.30 -19.49
N ASP A 349 -0.09 26.27 -19.00
CA ASP A 349 0.28 24.85 -19.06
C ASP A 349 1.76 24.62 -18.70
N ASN A 350 2.54 23.90 -19.52
CA ASN A 350 3.95 23.75 -19.25
C ASN A 350 4.76 24.93 -19.82
N VAL A 351 5.66 25.48 -19.00
CA VAL A 351 6.41 26.70 -19.31
C VAL A 351 7.91 26.49 -19.17
N VAL A 352 8.67 26.98 -20.14
CA VAL A 352 10.13 27.07 -20.11
C VAL A 352 10.54 28.52 -20.35
N ILE A 353 11.42 29.06 -19.52
CA ILE A 353 12.04 30.38 -19.72
C ILE A 353 13.54 30.19 -19.87
N VAL A 354 14.09 30.78 -20.93
CA VAL A 354 15.51 30.73 -21.24
C VAL A 354 16.07 32.14 -21.20
N GLN A 355 17.07 32.35 -20.35
CA GLN A 355 17.85 33.58 -20.30
C GLN A 355 18.98 33.50 -21.31
N HIS A 356 19.17 34.56 -22.08
CA HIS A 356 20.18 34.71 -23.10
C HIS A 356 21.15 35.85 -22.76
N SER A 357 22.17 36.02 -23.58
CA SER A 357 23.06 37.19 -23.51
C SER A 357 22.29 38.50 -23.69
N ASN A 358 22.85 39.60 -23.16
CA ASN A 358 22.31 40.97 -23.32
C ASN A 358 20.91 41.19 -22.69
N GLY A 359 20.63 40.51 -21.57
CA GLY A 359 19.39 40.70 -20.81
C GLY A 359 18.12 40.13 -21.46
N LEU A 360 18.28 39.40 -22.57
CA LEU A 360 17.17 38.79 -23.31
C LEU A 360 16.62 37.57 -22.58
N HIS A 361 15.30 37.45 -22.52
CA HIS A 361 14.61 36.24 -22.07
C HIS A 361 13.62 35.80 -23.13
N THR A 362 13.53 34.49 -23.34
CA THR A 362 12.48 33.89 -24.16
C THR A 362 11.62 32.98 -23.31
N VAL A 363 10.31 33.09 -23.48
CA VAL A 363 9.30 32.32 -22.74
C VAL A 363 8.55 31.45 -23.74
N TYR A 364 8.52 30.15 -23.47
CA TYR A 364 7.79 29.14 -24.23
C TYR A 364 6.71 28.58 -23.31
N SER A 365 5.44 28.90 -23.57
CA SER A 365 4.30 28.45 -22.76
C SER A 365 3.25 27.74 -23.61
N HIS A 366 2.29 27.09 -22.94
CA HIS A 366 1.33 26.17 -23.57
C HIS A 366 2.01 24.96 -24.22
N LEU A 367 3.13 24.51 -23.65
CA LEU A 367 3.77 23.28 -24.10
C LEU A 367 2.93 22.09 -23.60
N ASP A 368 2.68 21.11 -24.46
CA ASP A 368 2.07 19.83 -24.07
C ASP A 368 3.02 19.07 -23.13
N ASP A 369 4.32 19.17 -23.42
CA ASP A 369 5.39 18.52 -22.67
C ASP A 369 6.68 19.35 -22.70
N ILE A 370 7.42 19.31 -21.60
CA ILE A 370 8.80 19.82 -21.50
C ILE A 370 9.75 18.67 -21.86
N ALA A 371 10.75 18.96 -22.69
CA ALA A 371 11.74 17.95 -23.06
C ALA A 371 12.46 17.42 -21.79
N PRO A 372 12.66 16.10 -21.63
CA PRO A 372 13.16 15.50 -20.37
C PRO A 372 14.50 16.05 -19.89
N ASN A 373 15.29 16.55 -20.83
CA ASN A 373 16.62 17.08 -20.59
C ASN A 373 16.61 18.59 -20.25
N ILE A 374 15.44 19.23 -20.11
CA ILE A 374 15.30 20.66 -19.80
C ILE A 374 15.00 20.84 -18.32
N VAL A 375 16.00 21.28 -17.58
CA VAL A 375 15.95 21.54 -16.13
C VAL A 375 16.52 22.93 -15.84
N VAL A 376 16.04 23.56 -14.77
CA VAL A 376 16.53 24.86 -14.32
C VAL A 376 18.05 24.80 -14.07
N GLY A 377 18.77 25.80 -14.55
CA GLY A 377 20.22 25.89 -14.46
C GLY A 377 20.96 25.36 -15.70
N LYS A 378 20.30 24.59 -16.58
CA LYS A 378 20.97 23.98 -17.74
C LYS A 378 21.25 24.98 -18.86
N TRP A 379 22.46 24.92 -19.41
CA TRP A 379 22.80 25.61 -20.66
C TRP A 379 22.33 24.81 -21.88
N ILE A 380 21.66 25.49 -22.81
CA ILE A 380 21.14 24.93 -24.05
C ILE A 380 21.58 25.76 -25.25
N GLN A 381 21.82 25.10 -26.37
CA GLN A 381 22.19 25.73 -27.63
C GLN A 381 20.94 26.07 -28.47
N LYS A 382 21.06 27.07 -29.33
CA LYS A 382 20.09 27.38 -30.39
C LYS A 382 19.71 26.10 -31.13
N GLY A 383 18.41 25.84 -31.28
CA GLY A 383 17.87 24.63 -31.91
C GLY A 383 17.64 23.45 -30.96
N SER A 384 18.06 23.55 -29.70
CA SER A 384 17.74 22.52 -28.69
C SER A 384 16.24 22.45 -28.46
N VAL A 385 15.69 21.23 -28.43
CA VAL A 385 14.26 21.01 -28.16
C VAL A 385 13.97 21.38 -26.71
N VAL A 386 13.09 22.36 -26.51
CA VAL A 386 12.65 22.79 -25.17
C VAL A 386 11.37 22.07 -24.74
N GLY A 387 10.55 21.66 -25.70
CA GLY A 387 9.29 20.99 -25.45
C GLY A 387 8.57 20.60 -26.73
N ARG A 388 7.29 20.24 -26.59
CA ARG A 388 6.41 19.88 -27.70
C ARG A 388 5.04 20.53 -27.55
N VAL A 389 4.35 20.70 -28.69
CA VAL A 389 3.00 21.26 -28.73
C VAL A 389 2.16 20.62 -29.83
N SER A 390 0.88 20.40 -29.57
CA SER A 390 -0.06 19.80 -30.53
C SER A 390 -0.94 20.83 -31.23
N SER A 391 -1.15 22.00 -30.61
CA SER A 391 -1.91 23.11 -31.16
C SER A 391 -1.09 24.40 -31.14
N ASN A 392 -1.08 25.10 -30.01
CA ASN A 392 -0.66 26.50 -29.96
C ASN A 392 0.54 26.70 -29.03
N LEU A 393 1.61 27.30 -29.56
CA LEU A 393 2.72 27.79 -28.76
C LEU A 393 2.53 29.29 -28.50
N THR A 394 2.51 29.68 -27.22
CA THR A 394 2.65 31.09 -26.85
C THR A 394 4.12 31.39 -26.65
N PHE A 395 4.65 32.32 -27.45
CA PHE A 395 6.05 32.70 -27.47
C PHE A 395 6.22 34.17 -27.14
N GLN A 396 7.00 34.48 -26.10
CA GLN A 396 7.25 35.85 -25.66
C GLN A 396 8.75 36.13 -25.57
N VAL A 397 9.10 37.39 -25.82
CA VAL A 397 10.47 37.87 -25.75
C VAL A 397 10.51 39.15 -24.93
N THR A 398 11.42 39.20 -23.97
CA THR A 398 11.66 40.39 -23.16
C THR A 398 13.15 40.73 -23.10
N LYS A 399 13.45 42.00 -22.89
CA LYS A 399 14.80 42.51 -22.61
C LYS A 399 14.72 43.56 -21.52
N ASP A 400 15.44 43.35 -20.41
CA ASP A 400 15.52 44.30 -19.30
C ASP A 400 14.13 44.80 -18.83
N SER A 401 13.17 43.86 -18.73
CA SER A 401 11.76 44.09 -18.37
C SER A 401 10.91 44.87 -19.39
N ALA A 402 11.41 45.09 -20.61
CA ALA A 402 10.63 45.59 -21.75
C ALA A 402 10.31 44.46 -22.74
N TYR A 403 9.15 44.53 -23.39
CA TYR A 403 8.71 43.55 -24.39
C TYR A 403 9.31 43.84 -25.76
N ILE A 404 9.56 42.77 -26.50
CA ILE A 404 10.02 42.80 -27.88
C ILE A 404 9.00 42.04 -28.72
N ASP A 405 8.66 42.55 -29.91
CA ASP A 405 7.87 41.78 -30.87
C ASP A 405 8.68 40.52 -31.27
N PRO A 406 8.19 39.30 -30.94
CA PRO A 406 8.93 38.08 -31.23
C PRO A 406 9.23 37.88 -32.72
N LYS A 407 8.45 38.47 -33.64
CA LYS A 407 8.72 38.42 -35.09
C LYS A 407 10.03 39.11 -35.47
N GLU A 408 10.49 40.06 -34.67
CA GLU A 408 11.78 40.70 -34.92
C GLU A 408 12.95 39.75 -34.67
N LEU A 409 12.76 38.71 -33.83
CA LEU A 409 13.82 37.76 -33.49
C LEU A 409 14.07 36.71 -34.57
N PHE A 410 13.07 36.27 -35.33
CA PHE A 410 13.24 35.14 -36.25
C PHE A 410 12.83 35.45 -37.69
N LYS A 411 13.33 34.65 -38.62
CA LYS A 411 12.88 34.65 -40.02
C LYS A 411 11.64 33.76 -40.13
N SER A 412 10.59 34.29 -40.74
CA SER A 412 9.33 33.59 -41.04
C SER A 412 9.43 32.74 -42.29
#